data_AF-A0A9W9YFI1-F1
#
_entry.id   AF-A0A9W9YFI1-F1
#
_cell.length_a   1.000
_cell.length_b   1.000
_cell.length_c   1.000
_cell.angle_alpha   90.00
_cell.angle_beta   90.00
_cell.angle_gamma   90.00
#
_symmetry.space_group_name_H-M   'P 1'
#
loop_
_entity.id
_entity.type
_entity.pdbx_description
1 polymer ?
#
loop_
_entity_poly.entity_id
_entity_poly.type
_entity_poly.pdbx_seq_one_letter_code
_entity_poly.pdbx_strand_id
1 'polypeptide(L)'
;MGETGCGKTRLIRYMCGLQAGPGGPRNMLLVKVHGGTTYEDIELKVNQAEEMARKNQDKSIDTVLFFDEANTTEALSMIKEVMMDRRIHGRPIGQGLERLQFIAACNPYRR
;
A
#
# COMPACT_ATOMS: atom_id res chain seq x y z
N MET A 1 -7.85 -0.92 -12.04
CA MET A 1 -9.30 -1.13 -11.78
C MET A 1 -9.67 -2.51 -12.31
N GLY A 2 -10.50 -3.26 -11.60
CA GLY A 2 -10.94 -4.58 -12.04
C GLY A 2 -11.94 -5.16 -11.06
N GLU A 3 -12.75 -6.13 -11.46
CA GLU A 3 -13.76 -6.71 -10.58
C GLU A 3 -13.15 -7.50 -9.40
N THR A 4 -13.91 -7.67 -8.32
CA THR A 4 -13.54 -8.59 -7.24
C THR A 4 -13.37 -9.99 -7.83
N GLY A 5 -12.32 -10.70 -7.41
CA GLY A 5 -12.03 -12.04 -7.93
C GLY A 5 -11.13 -12.08 -9.17
N CYS A 6 -10.81 -10.95 -9.82
CA CYS A 6 -9.91 -10.93 -10.99
C CYS A 6 -8.40 -11.10 -10.65
N GLY A 7 -8.07 -11.51 -9.42
CA GLY A 7 -6.71 -11.90 -9.04
C GLY A 7 -5.72 -10.77 -8.72
N LYS A 8 -6.13 -9.49 -8.65
CA LYS A 8 -5.23 -8.34 -8.39
C LYS A 8 -4.33 -8.55 -7.17
N THR A 9 -4.93 -8.84 -6.02
CA THR A 9 -4.21 -9.06 -4.75
C THR A 9 -3.26 -10.25 -4.85
N ARG A 10 -3.64 -11.31 -5.58
CA ARG A 10 -2.80 -12.49 -5.78
C ARG A 10 -1.60 -12.17 -6.66
N LEU A 11 -1.79 -11.40 -7.73
CA LEU A 11 -0.72 -10.96 -8.62
C LEU A 11 0.30 -10.10 -7.89
N ILE A 12 -0.15 -9.08 -7.13
CA ILE A 12 0.75 -8.20 -6.38
C ILE A 12 1.52 -8.98 -5.31
N ARG A 13 0.85 -9.86 -4.54
CA ARG A 13 1.54 -10.73 -3.58
C ARG A 13 2.58 -11.62 -4.23
N TYR A 14 2.27 -12.18 -5.40
CA TYR A 14 3.20 -13.03 -6.14
C TYR A 14 4.43 -12.24 -6.60
N MET A 15 4.26 -11.04 -7.18
CA MET A 15 5.37 -10.16 -7.57
C MET A 15 6.25 -9.77 -6.38
N CYS A 16 5.65 -9.42 -5.24
CA CYS A 16 6.39 -9.11 -4.01
C CYS A 16 7.22 -10.30 -3.55
N GLY A 17 6.64 -11.51 -3.54
CA GLY A 17 7.34 -12.74 -3.18
C GLY A 17 8.47 -13.12 -4.15
N LEU A 18 8.30 -12.89 -5.46
CA LEU A 18 9.35 -13.10 -6.45
C LEU A 18 10.55 -12.19 -6.20
N GLN A 19 10.31 -10.91 -5.89
CA GLN A 19 11.38 -9.97 -5.59
C GLN A 19 12.12 -10.32 -4.29
N ALA A 20 11.38 -10.68 -3.24
CA ALA A 20 11.98 -11.04 -1.95
C ALA A 20 12.75 -12.37 -2.01
N GLY A 21 12.35 -13.27 -2.91
CA GLY A 21 12.92 -14.60 -3.06
C GLY A 21 12.45 -15.60 -2.00
N PRO A 22 12.82 -16.88 -2.13
CA PRO A 22 12.47 -17.92 -1.17
C PRO A 22 13.05 -17.61 0.22
N GLY A 23 12.18 -17.57 1.25
CA GLY A 23 12.59 -17.20 2.61
C GLY A 23 12.97 -15.72 2.80
N GLY A 24 12.73 -14.88 1.78
CA GLY A 24 12.98 -13.45 1.83
C GLY A 24 12.13 -12.71 2.86
N PRO A 25 12.51 -11.47 3.23
CA PRO A 25 11.74 -10.67 4.17
C PRO A 25 10.35 -10.36 3.59
N ARG A 26 9.38 -10.20 4.48
CA ARG A 26 8.09 -9.63 4.10
C ARG A 26 8.31 -8.23 3.52
N ASN A 27 7.73 -7.98 2.37
CA ASN A 27 7.89 -6.72 1.64
C ASN A 27 6.55 -6.15 1.13
N MET A 28 5.43 -6.65 1.66
CA MET A 28 4.09 -6.16 1.33
C MET A 28 3.23 -5.96 2.58
N LEU A 29 2.60 -4.79 2.66
CA LEU A 29 1.51 -4.45 3.58
C LEU A 29 0.23 -4.31 2.78
N LEU A 30 -0.76 -5.16 3.05
CA LEU A 30 -2.08 -5.10 2.44
C LEU A 30 -3.03 -4.36 3.39
N VAL A 31 -3.71 -3.33 2.89
CA VAL A 31 -4.81 -2.63 3.55
C VAL A 31 -6.07 -2.96 2.77
N LYS A 32 -7.04 -3.61 3.42
CA LYS A 32 -8.38 -3.79 2.86
C LYS A 32 -9.23 -2.62 3.32
N VAL A 33 -9.57 -1.73 2.40
CA VAL A 33 -10.29 -0.51 2.71
C VAL A 33 -11.79 -0.81 2.74
N HIS A 34 -12.49 -0.34 3.77
CA HIS A 34 -13.93 -0.47 3.93
C HIS A 34 -14.50 0.81 4.57
N GLY A 35 -15.84 0.91 4.71
CA GLY A 35 -16.51 2.06 5.32
C GLY A 35 -16.31 2.22 6.84
N GLY A 36 -15.30 1.58 7.40
CA GLY A 36 -14.88 1.77 8.79
C GLY A 36 -13.37 1.92 8.92
N THR A 37 -12.67 2.10 7.79
CA THR A 37 -11.23 2.39 7.78
C THR A 37 -11.05 3.86 8.09
N THR A 38 -10.38 4.17 9.20
CA THR A 38 -10.17 5.55 9.64
C THR A 38 -8.86 6.14 9.11
N TYR A 39 -8.62 7.43 9.37
CA TYR A 39 -7.36 8.08 9.02
C TYR A 39 -6.20 7.48 9.81
N GLU A 40 -6.43 7.21 11.10
CA GLU A 40 -5.45 6.62 12.01
C GLU A 40 -5.05 5.21 11.58
N ASP A 41 -5.98 4.42 11.02
CA ASP A 41 -5.67 3.11 10.44
C ASP A 41 -4.69 3.24 9.26
N ILE A 42 -4.93 4.20 8.37
CA ILE A 42 -4.07 4.47 7.21
C ILE A 42 -2.71 5.01 7.68
N GLU A 43 -2.70 5.93 8.64
CA GLU A 43 -1.48 6.48 9.21
C GLU A 43 -0.60 5.41 9.85
N LEU A 44 -1.21 4.53 10.65
CA LEU A 44 -0.51 3.39 11.24
C LEU A 44 0.11 2.50 10.16
N LYS A 45 -0.61 2.25 9.05
CA LYS A 45 -0.12 1.43 7.94
C LYS A 45 0.99 2.10 7.16
N VAL A 46 0.93 3.42 6.96
CA VAL A 46 2.00 4.21 6.35
C VAL A 46 3.26 4.16 7.21
N ASN A 47 3.14 4.37 8.53
CA ASN A 47 4.26 4.31 9.46
C ASN A 47 4.91 2.90 9.47
N GLN A 48 4.10 1.85 9.48
CA GLN A 48 4.57 0.45 9.35
C GLN A 48 5.30 0.22 8.03
N ALA A 49 4.83 0.83 6.93
CA ALA A 49 5.47 0.71 5.62
C ALA A 49 6.81 1.44 5.57
N GLU A 50 6.92 2.63 6.17
CA GLU A 50 8.19 3.35 6.28
C GLU A 50 9.23 2.58 7.11
N GLU A 51 8.82 1.98 8.23
CA GLU A 51 9.71 1.16 9.06
C GLU A 51 10.19 -0.09 8.30
N MET A 52 9.26 -0.78 7.61
CA MET A 52 9.58 -1.94 6.80
C MET A 52 10.49 -1.59 5.62
N ALA A 53 10.22 -0.48 4.92
CA ALA A 53 11.06 0.01 3.82
C ALA A 53 12.48 0.32 4.28
N ARG A 54 12.64 0.95 5.45
CA ARG A 54 13.97 1.21 6.06
C ARG A 54 14.78 -0.09 6.21
N LYS A 55 14.16 -1.16 6.71
CA LYS A 55 14.81 -2.46 6.91
C LYS A 55 15.06 -3.23 5.61
N ASN A 56 14.20 -3.05 4.60
CA ASN A 56 14.27 -3.77 3.33
C ASN A 56 15.19 -3.10 2.31
N GLN A 57 15.39 -1.78 2.38
CA GLN A 57 16.24 -1.03 1.46
C GLN A 57 17.69 -1.51 1.50
N ASP A 58 18.24 -1.82 2.69
CA ASP A 58 19.60 -2.38 2.85
C ASP A 58 19.77 -3.74 2.14
N LYS A 59 18.67 -4.47 1.95
CA LYS A 59 18.63 -5.78 1.27
C LYS A 59 18.27 -5.66 -0.20
N SER A 60 18.15 -4.44 -0.71
CA SER A 60 17.70 -4.18 -2.08
C SER A 60 16.33 -4.81 -2.42
N ILE A 61 15.37 -4.70 -1.49
CA ILE A 61 14.00 -5.18 -1.66
C ILE A 61 13.02 -4.01 -1.54
N ASP A 62 12.03 -3.92 -2.44
CA ASP A 62 11.00 -2.90 -2.36
C ASP A 62 9.93 -3.28 -1.36
N THR A 63 9.52 -2.32 -0.53
CA THR A 63 8.33 -2.43 0.31
C THR A 63 7.12 -1.83 -0.41
N VAL A 64 6.05 -2.60 -0.51
CA VAL A 64 4.78 -2.20 -1.13
C VAL A 64 3.70 -2.02 -0.06
N LEU A 65 3.13 -0.83 0.04
CA LEU A 65 1.86 -0.60 0.73
C LEU A 65 0.73 -0.64 -0.31
N PHE A 66 -0.11 -1.67 -0.23
CA PHE A 66 -1.17 -1.94 -1.18
C PHE A 66 -2.55 -1.69 -0.56
N PHE A 67 -3.27 -0.69 -1.07
CA PHE A 67 -4.65 -0.39 -0.74
C PHE A 67 -5.58 -1.15 -1.69
N ASP A 68 -6.26 -2.16 -1.17
CA ASP A 68 -7.28 -2.90 -1.91
C ASP A 68 -8.65 -2.31 -1.59
N GLU A 69 -9.53 -2.26 -2.59
CA GLU A 69 -10.87 -1.64 -2.51
C GLU A 69 -10.83 -0.14 -2.15
N ALA A 70 -9.83 0.57 -2.66
CA ALA A 70 -9.49 1.95 -2.28
C ALA A 70 -10.53 3.03 -2.63
N ASN A 71 -11.67 2.69 -3.25
CA ASN A 71 -12.68 3.65 -3.72
C ASN A 71 -13.86 3.86 -2.75
N THR A 72 -13.69 3.55 -1.46
CA THR A 72 -14.68 3.94 -0.45
C THR A 72 -14.59 5.44 -0.17
N THR A 73 -15.72 6.14 -0.15
CA THR A 73 -15.78 7.61 -0.12
C THR A 73 -15.03 8.23 1.07
N GLU A 74 -15.16 7.64 2.26
CA GLU A 74 -14.54 8.18 3.48
C GLU A 74 -13.01 8.10 3.45
N ALA A 75 -12.43 7.04 2.86
CA ALA A 75 -10.99 6.84 2.80
C ALA A 75 -10.32 7.36 1.52
N LEU A 76 -11.10 7.69 0.48
CA LEU A 76 -10.58 8.08 -0.82
C LEU A 76 -9.70 9.34 -0.75
N SER A 77 -10.11 10.35 0.02
CA SER A 77 -9.33 11.59 0.20
C SER A 77 -7.97 11.30 0.85
N MET A 78 -7.96 10.45 1.87
CA MET A 78 -6.78 10.04 2.63
C MET A 78 -5.81 9.23 1.74
N ILE A 79 -6.33 8.26 1.00
CA ILE A 79 -5.54 7.45 0.07
C ILE A 79 -4.99 8.32 -1.06
N LYS A 80 -5.75 9.30 -1.54
CA LYS A 80 -5.28 10.25 -2.56
C LYS A 80 -4.09 11.08 -2.06
N GLU A 81 -4.09 11.53 -0.81
CA GLU A 81 -2.95 12.24 -0.20
C GLU A 81 -1.69 11.36 -0.16
N VAL A 82 -1.84 10.09 0.26
CA VAL A 82 -0.72 9.14 0.31
C VAL A 82 -0.18 8.80 -1.08
N MET A 83 -1.08 8.52 -2.02
CA MET A 83 -0.73 8.05 -3.37
C MET A 83 -0.14 9.16 -4.24
N MET A 84 -0.74 10.35 -4.22
CA MET A 84 -0.39 11.45 -5.14
C MET A 84 0.56 12.44 -4.49
N ASP A 85 0.26 12.86 -3.27
CA ASP A 85 0.97 13.95 -2.60
C ASP A 85 2.15 13.42 -1.76
N ARG A 86 2.26 12.08 -1.63
CA ARG A 86 3.26 11.36 -0.79
C ARG A 86 3.30 11.96 0.62
N ARG A 87 2.12 12.26 1.17
CA ARG A 87 1.93 12.90 2.47
C ARG A 87 0.85 12.20 3.28
N ILE A 88 0.92 12.39 4.59
CA ILE A 88 -0.13 12.02 5.54
C ILE A 88 -0.19 13.07 6.65
N HIS A 89 -1.36 13.65 6.89
CA HIS A 89 -1.54 14.83 7.75
C HIS A 89 -0.57 15.98 7.40
N GLY A 90 -0.28 16.15 6.10
CA GLY A 90 0.72 17.12 5.65
C GLY A 90 2.18 16.75 5.97
N ARG A 91 2.46 15.69 6.71
CA ARG A 91 3.81 15.14 6.91
C ARG A 91 4.27 14.42 5.63
N PRO A 92 5.47 14.70 5.09
CA PRO A 92 6.02 13.94 3.99
C PRO A 92 6.29 12.48 4.38
N ILE A 93 5.93 11.55 3.50
CA ILE A 93 6.17 10.11 3.64
C ILE A 93 7.41 9.73 2.83
N GLY A 94 8.23 8.82 3.35
CA GLY A 94 9.30 8.21 2.57
C GLY A 94 10.59 9.02 2.54
N GLN A 95 10.79 9.97 3.46
CA GLN A 95 12.04 10.74 3.51
C GLN A 95 13.24 9.79 3.71
N GLY A 96 14.17 9.82 2.75
CA GLY A 96 15.33 8.91 2.72
C GLY A 96 15.01 7.46 2.33
N LEU A 97 13.79 7.17 1.90
CA LEU A 97 13.34 5.85 1.46
C LEU A 97 13.16 5.83 -0.06
N GLU A 98 14.05 5.12 -0.75
CA GLU A 98 14.02 4.98 -2.20
C GLU A 98 13.13 3.81 -2.67
N ARG A 99 12.88 2.86 -1.75
CA ARG A 99 12.27 1.56 -2.06
C ARG A 99 10.91 1.37 -1.40
N LEU A 100 10.15 2.46 -1.27
CA LEU A 100 8.77 2.45 -0.77
C LEU A 100 7.77 2.78 -1.90
N GLN A 101 6.94 1.80 -2.22
CA GLN A 101 5.96 1.86 -3.30
C GLN A 101 4.54 1.82 -2.75
N PHE A 102 3.63 2.58 -3.36
CA PHE A 102 2.20 2.55 -3.05
C PHE A 102 1.44 2.03 -4.27
N ILE A 103 0.50 1.11 -4.02
CA ILE A 103 -0.39 0.58 -5.05
C ILE A 103 -1.82 0.71 -4.52
N ALA A 104 -2.76 1.07 -5.38
CA ALA A 104 -4.18 1.07 -5.06
C ALA A 104 -4.96 0.25 -6.09
N ALA A 105 -5.91 -0.57 -5.62
CA ALA A 105 -6.87 -1.25 -6.44
C ALA A 105 -8.27 -0.76 -6.10
N CYS A 106 -8.98 -0.26 -7.10
CA CYS A 106 -10.37 0.15 -6.99
C CYS A 106 -11.28 -0.88 -7.67
N ASN A 107 -12.45 -1.09 -7.08
CA ASN A 107 -13.53 -1.83 -7.72
C ASN A 107 -14.28 -0.90 -8.70
N PRO A 108 -14.70 -1.40 -9.88
CA PRO A 108 -15.47 -0.59 -10.81
C PRO A 108 -16.80 -0.17 -10.19
N TYR A 109 -17.25 1.05 -10.51
CA TYR A 109 -18.59 1.50 -10.15
C TYR A 109 -19.62 0.63 -10.86
N ARG A 110 -20.50 -0.02 -10.10
CA ARG A 110 -21.68 -0.69 -10.66
C ARG A 110 -22.73 0.38 -10.97
N ARG A 111 -23.25 0.39 -12.20
CA ARG A 111 -24.40 1.21 -12.59
C ARG A 111 -25.68 0.60 -12.04
#